data_AF-D9XU60-F1
#
_entry.id   AF-D9XU60-F1
#
_cell.length_a   1.000
_cell.length_b   1.000
_cell.length_c   1.000
_cell.angle_alpha   90.00
_cell.angle_beta   90.00
_cell.angle_gamma   90.00
#
_symmetry.space_group_name_H-M   'P 1'
#
loop_
_entity.id
_entity.type
_entity.pdbx_description
1 polymer ?
#
loop_
_entity_poly.entity_id
_entity_poly.type
_entity_poly.pdbx_seq_one_letter_code
_entity_poly.pdbx_strand_id
1 'polypeptide(L)'
;MTESTPNPTPAPSAAVTGMVDHVLALAATWTRWDGEPAHADERVYTPHKAVRRVADHMVDHLAEMEARLAGEQPQPDHWHASLVTTDADLAPFTEQDLDEARSRLTRLARIWANRLDALTAEQLDHSPGAGWSFRELAHHLQESVYYADAVGDLS
;
A
#
# COMPACT_ATOMS: atom_id res chain seq x y z
N MET A 1 -11.65 -37.23 4.00
CA MET A 1 -11.37 -35.98 3.28
C MET A 1 -11.87 -34.87 4.17
N THR A 2 -10.98 -34.19 4.88
CA THR A 2 -11.32 -32.97 5.64
C THR A 2 -11.43 -31.85 4.62
N GLU A 3 -12.64 -31.34 4.39
CA GLU A 3 -12.85 -30.08 3.69
C GLU A 3 -12.06 -29.00 4.43
N SER A 4 -10.99 -28.50 3.79
CA SER A 4 -10.36 -27.26 4.21
C SER A 4 -11.38 -26.16 3.98
N THR A 5 -12.02 -25.69 5.05
CA THR A 5 -12.80 -24.45 5.03
C THR A 5 -11.90 -23.36 4.44
N PRO A 6 -12.29 -22.67 3.36
CA PRO A 6 -11.49 -21.55 2.87
C PRO A 6 -11.33 -20.56 4.01
N ASN A 7 -10.10 -20.14 4.28
CA ASN A 7 -9.85 -19.12 5.28
C ASN A 7 -10.75 -17.91 4.97
N PRO A 8 -11.48 -17.37 5.96
CA PRO A 8 -12.32 -16.21 5.72
C PRO A 8 -11.43 -15.08 5.20
N THR A 9 -11.83 -14.47 4.08
CA THR A 9 -11.16 -13.29 3.54
C THR A 9 -11.04 -12.26 4.67
N PRO A 10 -9.84 -11.72 4.95
CA PRO A 10 -9.66 -10.76 6.03
C PRO A 10 -10.59 -9.57 5.84
N ALA A 11 -11.04 -8.97 6.95
CA ALA A 11 -11.81 -7.73 6.90
C ALA A 11 -11.04 -6.67 6.08
N PRO A 12 -11.72 -5.80 5.31
CA PRO A 12 -11.06 -4.82 4.44
C PRO A 12 -10.04 -3.93 5.15
N SER A 13 -10.35 -3.49 6.38
CA SER A 13 -9.41 -2.72 7.21
C SER A 13 -8.19 -3.55 7.61
N ALA A 14 -8.39 -4.79 8.04
CA ALA A 14 -7.32 -5.72 8.38
C ALA A 14 -6.42 -6.05 7.18
N ALA A 15 -6.99 -6.10 5.97
CA ALA A 15 -6.26 -6.27 4.74
C ALA A 15 -5.24 -5.13 4.53
N VAL A 16 -5.67 -3.88 4.66
CA VAL A 16 -4.80 -2.70 4.50
C VAL A 16 -3.78 -2.59 5.64
N THR A 17 -4.20 -2.76 6.89
CA THR A 17 -3.26 -2.64 8.03
C THR A 17 -2.23 -3.76 8.02
N GLY A 18 -2.63 -4.99 7.69
CA GLY A 18 -1.72 -6.12 7.57
C GLY A 18 -0.69 -5.95 6.46
N MET A 19 -1.07 -5.34 5.33
CA MET A 19 -0.13 -4.97 4.27
C MET A 19 0.92 -3.98 4.78
N VAL A 20 0.51 -2.94 5.52
CA VAL A 20 1.44 -1.95 6.07
C VAL A 20 2.35 -2.56 7.12
N ASP A 21 1.84 -3.43 7.98
CA ASP A 21 2.64 -4.15 8.97
C ASP A 21 3.74 -4.99 8.30
N HIS A 22 3.39 -5.70 7.22
CA HIS A 22 4.34 -6.48 6.41
C HIS A 22 5.42 -5.60 5.77
N VAL A 23 5.01 -4.51 5.12
CA VAL A 23 5.95 -3.54 4.51
C VAL A 23 6.91 -2.97 5.56
N LEU A 24 6.41 -2.58 6.74
CA LEU A 24 7.24 -2.01 7.80
C LEU A 24 8.16 -3.05 8.46
N ALA A 25 7.77 -4.33 8.46
CA ALA A 25 8.62 -5.42 8.92
C ALA A 25 9.83 -5.60 7.99
N LEU A 26 9.62 -5.62 6.67
CA LEU A 26 10.72 -5.65 5.70
C LEU A 26 11.57 -4.38 5.76
N ALA A 27 10.92 -3.20 5.83
CA ALA A 27 11.62 -1.92 5.91
C ALA A 27 12.55 -1.81 7.12
N ALA A 28 12.27 -2.51 8.21
CA ALA A 28 13.15 -2.57 9.38
C ALA A 28 14.52 -3.20 9.09
N THR A 29 14.65 -3.93 7.98
CA THR A 29 15.91 -4.55 7.54
C THR A 29 16.69 -3.66 6.57
N TRP A 30 16.01 -2.72 5.91
CA TRP A 30 16.56 -1.90 4.83
C TRP A 30 17.57 -0.85 5.28
N THR A 31 17.74 -0.63 6.58
CA THR A 31 18.81 0.24 7.09
C THR A 31 20.21 -0.34 6.85
N ARG A 32 20.29 -1.60 6.41
CA ARG A 32 21.51 -2.28 5.93
C ARG A 32 21.69 -2.24 4.41
N TRP A 33 20.80 -1.58 3.67
CA TRP A 33 20.88 -1.55 2.21
C TRP A 33 22.23 -1.01 1.75
N ASP A 34 22.88 -1.75 0.85
CA ASP A 34 24.24 -1.47 0.35
C ASP A 34 24.27 -0.46 -0.81
N GLY A 35 23.09 -0.01 -1.26
CA GLY A 35 22.91 0.92 -2.36
C GLY A 35 22.66 0.25 -3.71
N GLU A 36 22.70 -1.09 -3.79
CA GLU A 36 22.42 -1.81 -5.04
C GLU A 36 20.91 -2.01 -5.22
N PRO A 37 20.29 -1.46 -6.28
CA PRO A 37 18.85 -1.61 -6.49
C PRO A 37 18.46 -3.04 -6.87
N ALA A 38 17.26 -3.44 -6.44
CA ALA A 38 16.63 -4.66 -6.93
C ALA A 38 15.98 -4.41 -8.30
N HIS A 39 16.01 -5.42 -9.17
CA HIS A 39 15.39 -5.37 -10.49
C HIS A 39 14.31 -6.45 -10.62
N ALA A 40 13.07 -6.05 -10.85
CA ALA A 40 11.94 -6.96 -11.04
C ALA A 40 10.96 -6.36 -12.06
N ASP A 41 10.42 -7.19 -12.96
CA ASP A 41 9.46 -6.79 -14.00
C ASP A 41 9.85 -5.51 -14.75
N GLU A 42 11.10 -5.46 -15.23
CA GLU A 42 11.70 -4.32 -15.95
C GLU A 42 11.76 -3.01 -15.15
N ARG A 43 11.53 -3.07 -13.83
CA ARG A 43 11.54 -1.93 -12.92
C ARG A 43 12.66 -2.05 -11.91
N VAL A 44 13.09 -0.87 -11.45
CA VAL A 44 14.07 -0.70 -10.39
C VAL A 44 13.33 -0.47 -9.07
N TYR A 45 13.78 -1.15 -8.00
CA TYR A 45 13.27 -1.04 -6.65
C TYR A 45 14.39 -0.74 -5.67
N THR A 46 14.12 0.23 -4.81
CA THR A 46 14.97 0.65 -3.70
C THR A 46 14.09 0.79 -2.46
N PRO A 47 14.67 0.79 -1.25
CA PRO A 47 13.92 1.02 -0.02
C PRO A 47 13.01 2.27 -0.08
N HIS A 48 13.57 3.41 -0.49
CA HIS A 48 12.81 4.66 -0.60
C HIS A 48 11.70 4.59 -1.64
N LYS A 49 11.98 4.02 -2.82
CA LYS A 49 10.95 3.84 -3.85
C LYS A 49 9.83 2.94 -3.37
N ALA A 50 10.14 1.85 -2.66
CA ALA A 50 9.14 0.94 -2.14
C ALA A 50 8.20 1.65 -1.14
N VAL A 51 8.76 2.36 -0.14
CA VAL A 51 7.96 3.15 0.82
C VAL A 51 7.10 4.19 0.11
N ARG A 52 7.70 4.94 -0.84
CA ARG A 52 6.99 5.96 -1.62
C ARG A 52 5.85 5.34 -2.42
N ARG A 53 6.08 4.23 -3.11
CA ARG A 53 5.05 3.55 -3.93
C ARG A 53 3.90 3.00 -3.11
N VAL A 54 4.18 2.48 -1.92
CA VAL A 54 3.12 2.06 -0.98
C VAL A 54 2.29 3.28 -0.56
N ALA A 55 2.94 4.37 -0.15
CA ALA A 55 2.25 5.59 0.26
C ALA A 55 1.42 6.20 -0.88
N ASP A 56 2.00 6.35 -2.07
CA ASP A 56 1.35 6.86 -3.28
C ASP A 56 0.10 6.01 -3.58
N HIS A 57 0.24 4.69 -3.66
CA HIS A 57 -0.88 3.80 -3.99
C HIS A 57 -2.03 3.88 -2.97
N MET A 58 -1.69 4.00 -1.67
CA MET A 58 -2.68 4.22 -0.62
C MET A 58 -3.34 5.59 -0.72
N VAL A 59 -2.63 6.64 -1.14
CA VAL A 59 -3.19 7.99 -1.33
C VAL A 59 -4.08 8.04 -2.56
N ASP A 60 -3.66 7.44 -3.67
CA ASP A 60 -4.39 7.40 -4.93
C ASP A 60 -5.79 6.82 -4.73
N HIS A 61 -5.88 5.65 -4.11
CA HIS A 61 -7.16 5.01 -3.85
C HIS A 61 -7.94 5.64 -2.69
N LEU A 62 -7.28 6.35 -1.77
CA LEU A 62 -7.97 7.10 -0.73
C LEU A 62 -8.65 8.32 -1.36
N ALA A 63 -7.96 9.03 -2.25
CA ALA A 63 -8.52 10.14 -3.00
C ALA A 63 -9.71 9.69 -3.86
N GLU A 64 -9.59 8.54 -4.53
CA GLU A 64 -10.69 7.92 -5.27
C GLU A 64 -11.90 7.61 -4.37
N MET A 65 -11.67 6.98 -3.21
CA MET A 65 -12.71 6.65 -2.26
C MET A 65 -13.42 7.90 -1.71
N GLU A 66 -12.66 8.91 -1.29
CA GLU A 66 -13.21 10.15 -0.74
C GLU A 66 -14.01 10.92 -1.80
N ALA A 67 -13.52 11.01 -3.04
CA ALA A 67 -14.27 11.63 -4.14
C ALA A 67 -15.61 10.93 -4.38
N ARG A 68 -15.61 9.60 -4.45
CA ARG A 68 -16.84 8.80 -4.63
C ARG A 68 -17.83 8.98 -3.48
N LEU A 69 -17.32 9.03 -2.23
CA LEU A 69 -18.14 9.29 -1.05
C LEU A 69 -18.75 10.70 -1.05
N ALA A 70 -18.04 11.69 -1.61
CA ALA A 70 -18.52 13.06 -1.78
C ALA A 70 -19.47 13.23 -2.99
N GLY A 71 -19.67 12.19 -3.81
CA GLY A 71 -20.43 12.26 -5.06
C GLY A 71 -19.69 12.98 -6.19
N GLU A 72 -18.36 13.11 -6.07
CA GLU A 72 -17.47 13.74 -7.04
C GLU A 72 -16.84 12.69 -7.97
N GLN A 73 -16.34 13.13 -9.13
CA GLN A 73 -15.57 12.27 -10.02
C GLN A 73 -14.12 12.17 -9.53
N PRO A 74 -13.56 10.95 -9.38
CA PRO A 74 -12.14 10.78 -9.06
C PRO A 74 -11.24 11.49 -10.06
N GLN A 75 -10.17 12.12 -9.55
CA GLN A 75 -9.15 12.69 -10.41
C GLN A 75 -8.19 11.58 -10.88
N PRO A 76 -7.86 11.51 -12.18
CA PRO A 76 -6.95 10.49 -12.69
C PRO A 76 -5.50 10.73 -12.23
N ASP A 77 -4.79 9.65 -11.89
CA ASP A 77 -3.33 9.68 -11.75
C ASP A 77 -2.67 9.80 -13.13
N HIS A 78 -1.79 10.79 -13.28
CA HIS A 78 -1.00 11.04 -14.49
C HIS A 78 0.51 10.83 -14.27
N TRP A 79 0.93 10.55 -13.04
CA TRP A 79 2.33 10.47 -12.67
C TRP A 79 2.93 9.10 -13.01
N HIS A 80 2.12 8.03 -12.97
CA HIS A 80 2.56 6.66 -13.26
C HIS A 80 3.81 6.26 -12.45
N ALA A 81 3.78 6.57 -11.16
CA ALA A 81 4.93 6.56 -10.24
C ALA A 81 5.79 5.29 -10.25
N SER A 82 5.23 4.13 -10.59
CA SER A 82 5.98 2.87 -10.64
C SER A 82 7.08 2.85 -11.72
N LEU A 83 6.89 3.61 -12.81
CA LEU A 83 7.84 3.71 -13.93
C LEU A 83 9.00 4.66 -13.65
N VAL A 84 8.90 5.49 -12.61
CA VAL A 84 9.89 6.53 -12.30
C VAL A 84 10.70 6.15 -11.07
N THR A 85 12.02 6.16 -11.23
CA THR A 85 12.97 6.17 -10.11
C THR A 85 13.64 7.54 -10.09
N THR A 86 13.53 8.24 -8.98
CA THR A 86 14.08 9.58 -8.76
C THR A 86 15.42 9.50 -8.03
N ASP A 87 16.20 10.59 -8.02
CA ASP A 87 17.46 10.64 -7.25
C ASP A 87 17.23 10.43 -5.75
N ALA A 88 16.09 10.90 -5.21
CA ALA A 88 15.71 10.67 -3.82
C ALA A 88 15.48 9.18 -3.51
N ASP A 89 14.98 8.42 -4.50
CA ASP A 89 14.79 6.98 -4.34
C ASP A 89 16.13 6.23 -4.24
N LEU A 90 17.24 6.80 -4.73
CA LEU A 90 18.57 6.20 -4.71
C LEU A 90 19.39 6.56 -3.47
N ALA A 91 18.88 7.42 -2.59
CA ALA A 91 19.57 7.79 -1.35
C ALA A 91 19.69 6.60 -0.39
N PRO A 92 20.71 6.57 0.50
CA PRO A 92 20.74 5.58 1.57
C PRO A 92 19.45 5.58 2.40
N PHE A 93 19.03 4.41 2.86
CA PHE A 93 17.87 4.28 3.75
C PHE A 93 18.36 4.18 5.19
N THR A 94 18.08 5.21 5.99
CA THR A 94 18.61 5.33 7.35
C THR A 94 17.56 4.97 8.41
N GLU A 95 18.00 4.88 9.68
CA GLU A 95 17.08 4.74 10.81
C GLU A 95 16.05 5.88 10.90
N GLN A 96 16.40 7.09 10.45
CA GLN A 96 15.47 8.23 10.41
C GLN A 96 14.40 8.04 9.34
N ASP A 97 14.77 7.49 8.18
CA ASP A 97 13.84 7.18 7.10
C ASP A 97 12.88 6.06 7.50
N LEU A 98 13.37 5.06 8.24
CA LEU A 98 12.54 4.02 8.84
C LEU A 98 11.54 4.59 9.85
N ASP A 99 11.96 5.47 10.75
CA ASP A 99 11.06 6.12 11.71
C ASP A 99 9.99 6.97 10.99
N GLU A 100 10.40 7.72 9.98
CA GLU A 100 9.49 8.47 9.12
C GLU A 100 8.46 7.55 8.44
N ALA A 101 8.92 6.46 7.81
CA ALA A 101 8.07 5.49 7.14
C ALA A 101 7.05 4.88 8.12
N ARG A 102 7.50 4.43 9.30
CA ARG A 102 6.62 3.91 10.37
C ARG A 102 5.57 4.94 10.76
N SER A 103 6.01 6.17 11.03
CA SER A 103 5.15 7.26 11.45
C SER A 103 4.08 7.57 10.40
N ARG A 104 4.46 7.69 9.12
CA ARG A 104 3.54 8.02 8.03
C ARG A 104 2.61 6.86 7.66
N LEU A 105 3.14 5.69 7.35
CA LEU A 105 2.34 4.56 6.86
C LEU A 105 1.37 4.05 7.92
N THR A 106 1.77 4.00 9.19
CA THR A 106 0.86 3.58 10.28
C THR A 106 -0.34 4.52 10.40
N ARG A 107 -0.13 5.84 10.30
CA ARG A 107 -1.23 6.81 10.36
C ARG A 107 -2.11 6.75 9.12
N LEU A 108 -1.52 6.56 7.94
CA LEU A 108 -2.28 6.41 6.70
C LEU A 108 -3.13 5.13 6.72
N ALA A 109 -2.57 4.01 7.19
CA ALA A 109 -3.31 2.76 7.41
C ALA A 109 -4.47 2.95 8.41
N ARG A 110 -4.26 3.77 9.45
CA ARG A 110 -5.31 4.10 10.41
C ARG A 110 -6.44 4.91 9.78
N ILE A 111 -6.16 5.85 8.89
CA ILE A 111 -7.19 6.59 8.15
C ILE A 111 -8.04 5.61 7.33
N TRP A 112 -7.38 4.71 6.59
CA TRP A 112 -8.05 3.65 5.83
C TRP A 112 -8.92 2.76 6.70
N ALA A 113 -8.39 2.25 7.82
CA ALA A 113 -9.16 1.43 8.74
C ALA A 113 -10.40 2.17 9.27
N ASN A 114 -10.23 3.42 9.72
CA ASN A 114 -11.34 4.24 10.21
C ASN A 114 -12.42 4.46 9.14
N ARG A 115 -12.03 4.62 7.86
CA ARG A 115 -12.98 4.78 6.76
C ARG A 115 -13.71 3.48 6.44
N LEU A 116 -12.98 2.39 6.29
CA LEU A 116 -13.55 1.09 5.94
C LEU A 116 -14.46 0.55 7.06
N ASP A 117 -14.06 0.70 8.32
CA ASP A 117 -14.83 0.22 9.48
C ASP A 117 -16.10 1.05 9.74
N ALA A 118 -16.18 2.27 9.21
CA ALA A 118 -17.36 3.13 9.34
C ALA A 118 -18.47 2.77 8.33
N LEU A 119 -18.17 1.99 7.30
CA LEU A 119 -19.11 1.61 6.25
C LEU A 119 -19.81 0.29 6.58
N THR A 120 -21.07 0.17 6.17
CA THR A 120 -21.78 -1.11 6.25
C THR A 120 -21.25 -2.09 5.20
N ALA A 121 -21.50 -3.39 5.39
CA ALA A 121 -21.15 -4.40 4.39
C ALA A 121 -21.74 -4.08 3.01
N GLU A 122 -23.00 -3.61 2.97
CA GLU A 122 -23.65 -3.21 1.73
C GLU A 122 -22.94 -2.04 1.05
N GLN A 123 -22.53 -1.01 1.81
CA GLN A 123 -21.78 0.14 1.27
C GLN A 123 -20.38 -0.24 0.77
N LEU A 124 -19.74 -1.23 1.41
CA LEU A 124 -18.45 -1.75 0.98
C LEU A 124 -18.55 -2.50 -0.35
N ASP A 125 -19.64 -3.24 -0.56
CA ASP A 125 -19.85 -4.11 -1.72
C ASP A 125 -20.51 -3.38 -2.89
N HIS A 126 -21.34 -2.36 -2.60
CA HIS A 126 -22.09 -1.56 -3.57
C HIS A 126 -21.72 -0.07 -3.45
N SER A 127 -20.43 0.23 -3.48
CA SER A 127 -19.93 1.61 -3.37
C SER A 127 -20.28 2.47 -4.59
N PRO A 128 -20.47 3.79 -4.43
CA PRO A 128 -20.75 4.70 -5.54
C PRO A 128 -19.57 4.79 -6.53
N GLY A 129 -19.89 5.09 -7.80
CA GLY A 129 -18.90 5.20 -8.89
C GLY A 129 -18.80 3.93 -9.75
N ALA A 130 -17.94 3.97 -10.77
CA ALA A 130 -17.67 2.85 -11.65
C ALA A 130 -16.38 2.12 -11.23
N GLY A 131 -16.18 0.86 -11.64
CA GLY A 131 -14.97 0.10 -11.32
C GLY A 131 -15.10 -0.71 -10.03
N TRP A 132 -14.00 -0.90 -9.31
CA TRP A 132 -13.98 -1.71 -8.08
C TRP A 132 -14.82 -1.10 -6.97
N SER A 133 -15.45 -1.98 -6.21
CA SER A 133 -16.08 -1.68 -4.93
C SER A 133 -15.06 -1.23 -3.88
N PHE A 134 -15.49 -0.60 -2.80
CA PHE A 134 -14.57 -0.22 -1.70
C PHE A 134 -13.93 -1.44 -1.03
N ARG A 135 -14.63 -2.59 -0.96
CA ARG A 135 -14.02 -3.85 -0.51
C ARG A 135 -12.91 -4.29 -1.46
N GLU A 136 -13.18 -4.30 -2.75
CA GLU A 136 -12.19 -4.72 -3.75
C GLU A 136 -10.99 -3.77 -3.78
N LEU A 137 -11.19 -2.45 -3.62
CA LEU A 137 -10.09 -1.49 -3.48
C LEU A 137 -9.19 -1.81 -2.28
N ALA A 138 -9.77 -2.11 -1.12
CA ALA A 138 -9.00 -2.46 0.07
C ALA A 138 -8.18 -3.75 -0.13
N HIS A 139 -8.72 -4.73 -0.86
CA HIS A 139 -7.97 -5.95 -1.22
C HIS A 139 -6.91 -5.68 -2.27
N HIS A 140 -7.19 -4.85 -3.28
CA HIS A 140 -6.22 -4.45 -4.27
C HIS A 140 -5.01 -3.73 -3.64
N LEU A 141 -5.25 -2.89 -2.62
CA LEU A 141 -4.16 -2.28 -1.86
C LEU A 141 -3.23 -3.29 -1.20
N GLN A 142 -3.68 -4.51 -0.89
CA GLN A 142 -2.81 -5.55 -0.36
C GLN A 142 -1.70 -5.91 -1.36
N GLU A 143 -1.94 -5.80 -2.66
CA GLU A 143 -0.93 -6.04 -3.69
C GLU A 143 0.26 -5.07 -3.59
N SER A 144 0.14 -3.98 -2.82
CA SER A 144 1.27 -3.08 -2.51
C SER A 144 2.43 -3.77 -1.79
N VAL A 145 2.20 -4.94 -1.16
CA VAL A 145 3.30 -5.77 -0.60
C VAL A 145 4.35 -6.09 -1.67
N TYR A 146 3.95 -6.18 -2.94
CA TYR A 146 4.85 -6.41 -4.07
C TYR A 146 6.02 -5.43 -4.10
N TYR A 147 5.79 -4.15 -3.76
CA TYR A 147 6.86 -3.15 -3.76
C TYR A 147 7.92 -3.41 -2.69
N ALA A 148 7.50 -3.88 -1.51
CA ALA A 148 8.42 -4.24 -0.43
C ALA A 148 9.07 -5.60 -0.69
N ASP A 149 8.31 -6.58 -1.18
CA ASP A 149 8.81 -7.91 -1.53
C ASP A 149 9.87 -7.86 -2.64
N ALA A 150 9.75 -6.92 -3.58
CA ALA A 150 10.76 -6.69 -4.61
C ALA A 150 12.11 -6.22 -4.05
N VAL A 151 12.12 -5.50 -2.92
CA VAL A 151 13.36 -5.14 -2.19
C VAL A 151 13.81 -6.31 -1.31
N GLY A 152 12.86 -6.99 -0.66
CA GLY A 152 13.10 -8.19 0.13
C GLY A 152 13.64 -7.91 1.54
N ASP A 153 14.02 -8.99 2.23
CA ASP A 153 14.65 -8.96 3.56
C ASP A 153 16.17 -8.81 3.41
N LEU A 154 16.76 -7.80 4.05
CA LEU A 154 18.20 -7.48 4.01
C LEU A 154 18.93 -7.75 5.34
N SER A 155 18.37 -8.64 6.19
CA SER A 155 18.97 -9.01 7.48
C SER A 155 20.18 -9.96 7.41
#